data_AF-A0A558GKZ6-F1
#
_entry.id   AF-A0A558GKZ6-F1
#
_cell.length_a   1.000
_cell.length_b   1.000
_cell.length_c   1.000
_cell.angle_alpha   90.00
_cell.angle_beta   90.00
_cell.angle_gamma   90.00
#
_symmetry.space_group_name_H-M   'P 1'
#
loop_
_entity.id
_entity.type
_entity.pdbx_description
1 polymer ?
#
loop_
_entity_poly.entity_id
_entity_poly.type
_entity_poly.pdbx_seq_one_letter_code
_entity_poly.pdbx_strand_id
1 'polypeptide(L)'
;MSRVLSTEQAKAAIGQVQSIITGGFTDQISALDAQGRVLSDPNVWDGPLAAEFRGSTWPETKAALDKAREELEQLRGQLQKISQDIFSAGGGA
;
A
#
# COMPACT_ATOMS: atom_id res chain seq x y z
N MET A 1 9.84 -31.11 13.27
CA MET A 1 8.83 -30.03 13.29
C MET A 1 9.54 -28.72 13.53
N SER A 2 9.58 -27.81 12.54
CA SER A 2 10.18 -26.49 12.69
C SER A 2 9.36 -25.68 13.68
N ARG A 3 9.97 -25.19 14.77
CA ARG A 3 9.28 -24.46 15.83
C ARG A 3 8.71 -23.16 15.26
N VAL A 4 7.40 -23.12 15.06
CA VAL A 4 6.67 -21.89 14.79
C VAL A 4 6.71 -21.06 16.08
N LEU A 5 7.34 -19.89 16.04
CA LEU A 5 7.46 -18.99 17.17
C LEU A 5 6.70 -17.69 16.87
N SER A 6 5.41 -17.67 17.21
CA SER A 6 4.59 -16.45 17.24
C SER A 6 4.80 -15.73 18.57
N THR A 7 5.91 -15.01 18.69
CA THR A 7 6.09 -14.14 19.86
C THR A 7 5.03 -13.04 19.88
N GLU A 8 4.66 -12.55 21.06
CA GLU A 8 3.72 -11.42 21.19
C GLU A 8 4.21 -10.19 20.43
N GLN A 9 5.53 -10.00 20.32
CA GLN A 9 6.14 -8.95 19.51
C GLN A 9 5.80 -9.09 18.02
N ALA A 10 5.83 -10.32 17.48
CA ALA A 10 5.46 -10.56 16.09
C ALA A 10 3.97 -10.26 15.84
N LYS A 11 3.09 -10.63 16.79
CA LYS A 11 1.65 -10.33 16.69
C LYS A 11 1.41 -8.83 16.66
N ALA A 12 2.04 -8.09 17.58
CA ALA A 12 1.92 -6.64 17.66
C ALA A 12 2.44 -5.94 16.38
N ALA A 13 3.59 -6.38 15.86
CA ALA A 13 4.14 -5.82 14.62
C ALA A 13 3.23 -6.06 13.41
N ILE A 14 2.65 -7.26 13.27
CA ILE A 14 1.71 -7.57 12.18
C ILE A 14 0.46 -6.67 12.28
N GLY A 15 -0.10 -6.52 13.48
CA GLY A 15 -1.24 -5.62 13.71
C GLY A 15 -0.91 -4.17 13.33
N GLN A 16 0.29 -3.69 13.68
CA GLN A 16 0.74 -2.35 13.32
C GLN A 16 0.89 -2.18 11.79
N VAL A 17 1.46 -3.17 11.10
CA VAL A 17 1.58 -3.14 9.63
C VAL A 17 0.20 -3.11 8.98
N GLN A 18 -0.72 -3.96 9.44
CA GLN A 18 -2.10 -3.96 8.94
C GLN A 18 -2.75 -2.58 9.14
N SER A 19 -2.61 -1.99 10.33
CA SER A 19 -3.15 -0.66 10.63
C SER A 19 -2.53 0.46 9.80
N ILE A 20 -1.24 0.40 9.46
CA ILE A 20 -0.60 1.40 8.59
C ILE A 20 -1.15 1.30 7.17
N ILE A 21 -1.27 0.07 6.65
CA ILE A 21 -1.79 -0.18 5.31
C ILE A 21 -3.26 0.24 5.21
N THR A 22 -4.10 -0.12 6.19
CA THR A 22 -5.54 0.24 6.18
C THR A 22 -5.85 1.64 6.68
N GLY A 23 -4.96 2.26 7.46
CA GLY A 23 -5.25 3.49 8.21
C GLY A 23 -4.84 4.79 7.54
N GLY A 24 -4.39 4.76 6.29
CA GLY A 24 -4.19 6.01 5.54
C GLY A 24 -3.24 5.95 4.36
N PHE A 25 -2.42 4.91 4.22
CA PHE A 25 -1.48 4.86 3.10
C PHE A 25 -2.19 4.77 1.75
N THR A 26 -3.21 3.91 1.64
CA THR A 26 -4.05 3.82 0.43
C THR A 26 -4.82 5.12 0.16
N ASP A 27 -5.26 5.82 1.21
CA ASP A 27 -5.95 7.09 1.08
C ASP A 27 -5.00 8.20 0.62
N GLN A 28 -3.76 8.20 1.11
CA GLN A 28 -2.70 9.12 0.69
C GLN A 28 -2.33 8.92 -0.78
N ILE A 29 -2.22 7.67 -1.25
CA ILE A 29 -2.02 7.37 -2.68
C ILE A 29 -3.19 7.91 -3.50
N SER A 30 -4.41 7.71 -3.04
CA SER A 30 -5.61 8.18 -3.74
C SER A 30 -5.69 9.72 -3.78
N ALA A 31 -5.29 10.39 -2.70
CA ALA A 31 -5.19 11.84 -2.63
C ALA A 31 -4.11 12.39 -3.57
N LEU A 32 -2.95 11.72 -3.62
CA LEU A 32 -1.88 12.07 -4.57
C LEU A 32 -2.37 11.91 -6.02
N ASP A 33 -3.10 10.84 -6.32
CA ASP A 33 -3.68 10.60 -7.64
C ASP A 33 -4.67 11.71 -8.04
N ALA A 34 -5.51 12.16 -7.11
CA ALA A 34 -6.43 13.27 -7.35
C ALA A 34 -5.68 14.56 -7.71
N GLN A 35 -4.61 14.90 -6.98
CA GLN A 35 -3.81 16.10 -7.29
C GLN A 35 -3.05 15.98 -8.61
N GLY A 36 -2.48 14.82 -8.90
CA GLY A 36 -1.81 14.59 -10.17
C GLY A 36 -2.75 14.70 -11.38
N ARG A 37 -4.02 14.29 -11.24
CA ARG A 37 -5.06 14.54 -12.26
C ARG A 37 -5.35 16.03 -12.46
N VAL A 38 -5.49 16.79 -11.37
CA VAL A 38 -5.69 18.25 -11.44
C VAL A 38 -4.52 18.92 -12.17
N LEU A 39 -3.28 18.53 -11.83
CA LEU A 39 -2.08 19.05 -12.48
C LEU A 39 -1.92 18.56 -13.93
N SER A 40 -2.57 17.46 -14.31
CA SER A 40 -2.54 16.95 -15.68
C SER A 40 -3.57 17.63 -16.60
N ASP A 41 -4.49 18.41 -16.06
CA ASP A 41 -5.50 19.13 -16.84
C ASP A 41 -4.88 20.40 -17.47
N PRO A 42 -4.82 20.52 -18.82
CA PRO A 42 -4.30 21.70 -19.48
C PRO A 42 -5.14 22.96 -19.26
N ASN A 43 -6.40 22.85 -18.80
CA ASN A 43 -7.19 24.03 -18.41
C ASN A 43 -6.77 24.58 -17.03
N VAL A 44 -6.05 23.78 -16.23
CA VAL A 44 -5.57 24.15 -14.89
C VAL A 44 -4.08 24.50 -14.93
N TRP A 45 -3.26 23.69 -15.61
CA TRP A 45 -1.83 23.92 -15.74
C TRP A 45 -1.34 23.54 -17.14
N ASP A 46 -0.89 24.55 -17.89
CA ASP A 46 -0.38 24.37 -19.25
C ASP A 46 0.96 25.07 -19.50
N GLY A 47 1.65 24.61 -20.54
CA GLY A 47 3.01 24.99 -20.91
C GLY A 47 3.87 23.77 -21.23
N PRO A 48 5.08 23.97 -21.80
CA PRO A 48 5.95 22.87 -22.24
C PRO A 48 6.27 21.85 -21.13
N LEU A 49 6.57 22.31 -19.91
CA LEU A 49 6.87 21.44 -18.78
C LEU A 49 5.62 20.77 -18.18
N ALA A 50 4.46 21.43 -18.26
CA ALA A 50 3.19 20.81 -17.86
C ALA A 50 2.80 19.70 -18.84
N ALA A 51 3.12 19.87 -20.14
CA ALA A 51 2.95 18.85 -21.17
C ALA A 51 3.84 17.63 -20.93
N GLU A 52 5.10 17.85 -20.53
CA GLU A 52 6.00 16.77 -20.11
C GLU A 52 5.44 16.05 -18.87
N PHE A 53 5.03 16.80 -17.84
CA PHE A 53 4.47 16.21 -16.63
C PHE A 53 3.28 15.30 -16.91
N ARG A 54 2.27 15.78 -17.66
CA ARG A 54 1.07 14.99 -17.98
C ARG A 54 1.31 13.89 -19.01
N GLY A 55 2.37 14.04 -19.82
CA GLY A 55 2.73 13.10 -20.89
C GLY A 55 3.58 11.93 -20.43
N SER A 56 4.49 12.13 -19.46
CA SER A 56 5.43 11.09 -19.00
C SER A 56 5.54 11.01 -17.48
N THR A 57 5.89 12.10 -16.80
CA THR A 57 6.26 12.08 -15.38
C THR A 57 5.15 11.55 -14.49
N TRP A 58 3.93 12.07 -14.68
CA TRP A 58 2.78 11.69 -13.87
C TRP A 58 2.28 10.28 -14.18
N PRO A 59 2.06 9.88 -15.46
CA PRO A 59 1.71 8.51 -15.79
C PRO A 59 2.66 7.44 -15.23
N GLU A 60 3.98 7.66 -15.31
CA GLU A 60 4.99 6.75 -14.76
C GLU A 60 4.90 6.65 -13.24
N THR A 61 4.80 7.80 -12.56
CA THR A 61 4.66 7.85 -11.10
C THR A 61 3.38 7.17 -10.64
N LYS A 62 2.27 7.43 -11.33
CA LYS A 62 0.97 6.81 -11.06
C LYS A 62 1.04 5.29 -11.17
N ALA A 63 1.65 4.77 -12.23
CA ALA A 63 1.80 3.33 -12.40
C ALA A 63 2.59 2.69 -11.24
N ALA A 64 3.63 3.36 -10.76
CA ALA A 64 4.38 2.91 -9.59
C ALA A 64 3.55 2.96 -8.29
N LEU A 65 2.74 4.01 -8.09
CA LEU A 65 1.85 4.15 -6.95
C LEU A 65 0.74 3.08 -6.96
N ASP A 66 0.14 2.82 -8.11
CA ASP A 66 -0.89 1.79 -8.28
C ASP A 66 -0.31 0.40 -7.98
N LYS A 67 0.90 0.12 -8.47
CA LYS A 67 1.62 -1.12 -8.14
C LYS A 67 1.92 -1.24 -6.65
N ALA A 68 2.43 -0.18 -6.03
CA ALA A 68 2.71 -0.17 -4.59
C ALA A 68 1.44 -0.43 -3.77
N ARG A 69 0.31 0.15 -4.16
CA ARG A 69 -0.99 -0.11 -3.53
C ARG A 69 -1.36 -1.60 -3.63
N GLU A 70 -1.27 -2.19 -4.81
CA GLU A 70 -1.58 -3.60 -5.02
C GLU A 70 -0.68 -4.51 -4.17
N GLU A 71 0.63 -4.28 -4.18
CA GLU A 71 1.60 -5.06 -3.41
C GLU A 71 1.33 -4.98 -1.90
N LEU A 72 0.92 -3.81 -1.39
CA LEU A 72 0.56 -3.64 0.01
C LEU A 72 -0.78 -4.30 0.37
N GLU A 73 -1.77 -4.27 -0.51
CA GLU A 73 -3.03 -5.01 -0.31
C GLU A 73 -2.78 -6.52 -0.29
N GLN A 74 -1.91 -7.03 -1.16
CA GLN A 74 -1.48 -8.43 -1.17
C GLN A 74 -0.73 -8.78 0.12
N LEU A 75 0.23 -7.95 0.56
CA LEU A 75 0.97 -8.14 1.81
C LEU A 75 0.02 -8.21 3.01
N ARG A 76 -0.96 -7.30 3.10
CA ARG A 76 -1.98 -7.31 4.15
C ARG A 76 -2.73 -8.65 4.19
N GLY A 77 -3.17 -9.14 3.02
CA GLY A 77 -3.88 -10.41 2.91
C GLY A 77 -3.01 -11.61 3.32
N GLN A 78 -1.76 -11.64 2.89
CA GLN A 78 -0.79 -12.67 3.28
C GLN A 78 -0.53 -12.67 4.78
N LEU A 79 -0.31 -11.49 5.39
CA LEU A 79 -0.11 -11.35 6.83
C LEU A 79 -1.32 -11.79 7.65
N GLN A 80 -2.54 -11.51 7.16
CA GLN A 80 -3.77 -11.97 7.79
C GLN A 80 -3.86 -13.50 7.79
N LYS A 81 -3.57 -14.12 6.64
CA LYS A 81 -3.56 -15.59 6.52
C LYS A 81 -2.50 -16.24 7.40
N ILE A 82 -1.26 -15.75 7.35
CA ILE A 82 -0.14 -16.27 8.17
C ILE A 82 -0.49 -16.17 9.66
N SER A 83 -1.07 -15.04 10.08
CA SER A 83 -1.51 -14.85 11.47
C SER A 83 -2.59 -15.87 11.86
N GLN A 84 -3.60 -16.07 11.01
CA GLN A 84 -4.66 -17.07 11.26
C GLN A 84 -4.10 -18.48 11.36
N ASP A 85 -3.23 -18.89 10.43
CA ASP A 85 -2.64 -20.22 10.40
C ASP A 85 -1.76 -20.48 11.64
N ILE A 86 -0.94 -19.51 12.03
CA ILE A 86 -0.04 -19.64 13.19
C ILE A 86 -0.82 -19.61 14.52
N PHE A 87 -1.82 -18.72 14.69
CA PHE A 87 -2.58 -18.65 15.93
C PHE A 87 -3.56 -19.83 16.09
N SER A 88 -4.14 -20.31 15.00
CA SER A 88 -4.97 -21.52 15.02
C SER A 88 -4.13 -22.77 15.34
N ALA A 89 -2.91 -22.86 14.80
CA ALA A 89 -2.01 -23.98 15.07
C ALA A 89 -1.37 -23.92 16.48
N GLY A 90 -1.30 -22.74 17.10
CA GLY A 90 -0.73 -22.53 18.44
C GLY A 90 -1.74 -22.51 19.59
N GLY A 91 -3.06 -22.58 19.31
CA GLY A 91 -4.14 -22.51 20.31
C GLY A 91 -4.36 -23.77 21.13
N GLY A 92 -3.44 -24.74 21.08
CA GLY A 92 -3.48 -25.99 21.85
C GLY A 92 -2.22 -26.18 22.67
N ALA A 93 -2.08 -25.41 23.75
CA ALA A 93 -1.17 -25.68 24.88
C ALA A 93 -1.75 -25.06 26.15
#